data_AF-A0A077NJA7-F1
#
_entry.id   AF-A0A077NJA7-F1
#
_cell.length_a   1.000
_cell.length_b   1.000
_cell.length_c   1.000
_cell.angle_alpha   90.00
_cell.angle_beta   90.00
_cell.angle_gamma   90.00
#
_symmetry.space_group_name_H-M   'P 1'
#
loop_
_entity.id
_entity.type
_entity.pdbx_description
1 polymer ?
#
loop_
_entity_poly.entity_id
_entity_poly.type
_entity_poly.pdbx_seq_one_letter_code
_entity_poly.pdbx_strand_id
1 'polypeptide(L)'
;MIRNIRRKKYTLRLSGKICPVYQALFQGKILSPALLAEMCKPISIGRSAGPFYRKPSYGMGLMIDPEWGHGGLFGHGGEGPGFNTWALYLPDYQGRALAICIFCNTSMAGQPIYLVKDLLRVLGASLTR
;
A
#
# COMPACT_ATOMS: atom_id res chain seq x y z
N MET A 1 39.86 -21.23 1.66
CA MET A 1 39.22 -21.37 0.34
C MET A 1 37.81 -20.77 0.41
N ILE A 2 37.68 -19.47 0.15
CA ILE A 2 36.40 -18.74 0.27
C ILE A 2 35.68 -18.84 -1.09
N ARG A 3 34.53 -19.52 -1.13
CA ARG A 3 33.72 -19.64 -2.35
C ARG A 3 33.06 -18.30 -2.65
N ASN A 4 33.41 -17.77 -3.82
CA ASN A 4 32.90 -16.53 -4.40
C ASN A 4 31.45 -16.73 -4.85
N ILE A 5 30.49 -16.41 -3.97
CA ILE A 5 29.07 -16.45 -4.30
C ILE A 5 28.77 -15.22 -5.17
N ARG A 6 28.68 -15.42 -6.49
CA ARG A 6 28.13 -14.42 -7.41
C ARG A 6 26.71 -14.10 -6.97
N ARG A 7 26.48 -12.91 -6.40
CA ARG A 7 25.13 -12.37 -6.19
C ARG A 7 24.45 -12.23 -7.55
N LYS A 8 23.53 -13.15 -7.88
CA LYS A 8 22.58 -12.92 -8.96
C LYS A 8 21.82 -11.64 -8.60
N LYS A 9 22.03 -10.57 -9.37
CA LYS A 9 21.19 -9.37 -9.30
C LYS A 9 19.81 -9.75 -9.84
N TYR A 10 18.95 -10.27 -8.96
CA TYR A 10 17.52 -10.17 -9.20
C TYR A 10 17.18 -8.70 -9.03
N THR A 11 17.09 -7.97 -10.14
CA THR A 11 16.62 -6.58 -10.13
C THR A 11 15.15 -6.61 -9.71
N LEU A 12 14.88 -6.55 -8.41
CA LEU A 12 13.58 -6.18 -7.89
C LEU A 12 13.25 -4.79 -8.49
N ARG A 13 12.13 -4.68 -9.20
CA ARG A 13 11.75 -3.43 -9.86
C ARG A 13 11.70 -2.31 -8.82
N LEU A 14 12.45 -1.24 -9.13
CA LEU A 14 12.71 -0.04 -8.33
C LEU A 14 11.53 0.35 -7.42
N SER A 15 11.79 0.45 -6.11
CA SER A 15 10.85 0.97 -5.11
C SER A 15 10.16 2.27 -5.54
N GLY A 16 10.86 3.13 -6.29
CA GLY A 16 10.34 4.38 -6.84
C GLY A 16 9.28 4.24 -7.96
N LYS A 17 8.93 3.03 -8.41
CA LYS A 17 7.93 2.81 -9.47
C LYS A 17 6.56 2.40 -8.94
N ILE A 18 6.45 1.90 -7.72
CA ILE A 18 5.15 1.42 -7.19
C ILE A 18 4.20 2.58 -6.91
N CYS A 19 4.65 3.67 -6.27
CA CYS A 19 3.81 4.86 -6.07
C CYS A 19 3.26 5.41 -7.41
N PRO A 20 4.08 5.62 -8.46
CA PRO A 20 3.56 6.00 -9.78
C PRO A 20 2.55 5.03 -10.38
N VAL A 21 2.71 3.72 -10.20
CA VAL A 21 1.75 2.71 -10.69
C VAL A 21 0.42 2.85 -9.95
N TYR A 22 0.43 2.98 -8.62
CA TYR A 22 -0.79 3.20 -7.84
C TYR A 22 -1.46 4.52 -8.26
N GLN A 23 -0.70 5.61 -8.38
CA GLN A 23 -1.25 6.89 -8.85
C GLN A 23 -1.86 6.76 -10.25
N ALA A 24 -1.19 6.10 -11.19
CA ALA A 24 -1.71 5.90 -12.54
C ALA A 24 -2.95 4.99 -12.56
N LEU A 25 -3.01 3.96 -11.71
CA LEU A 25 -4.16 3.09 -11.56
C LEU A 25 -5.40 3.89 -11.14
N PHE A 26 -5.30 4.63 -10.02
CA PHE A 26 -6.44 5.36 -9.46
C PHE A 26 -6.78 6.66 -10.21
N GLN A 27 -5.87 7.17 -11.03
CA GLN A 27 -6.16 8.25 -11.99
C GLN A 27 -6.81 7.75 -13.28
N GLY A 28 -7.13 6.45 -13.39
CA GLY A 28 -7.77 5.86 -14.57
C GLY A 28 -6.86 5.76 -15.80
N LYS A 29 -5.54 5.79 -15.62
CA LYS A 29 -4.56 5.68 -16.73
C LYS A 29 -4.22 4.23 -17.10
N ILE A 30 -4.58 3.28 -16.25
CA ILE A 30 -4.29 1.84 -16.45
C ILE A 30 -5.57 1.06 -16.77
N LEU A 31 -6.66 1.32 -16.05
CA LEU A 31 -7.94 0.65 -16.21
C LEU A 31 -9.01 1.66 -16.64
N SER A 32 -9.99 1.20 -17.41
CA SER A 32 -11.20 1.98 -17.66
C SER A 32 -11.96 2.24 -16.35
N PRO A 33 -12.80 3.29 -16.28
CA PRO A 33 -13.56 3.59 -15.06
C PRO A 33 -14.40 2.40 -14.55
N ALA A 34 -15.01 1.64 -15.46
CA ALA A 34 -15.82 0.47 -15.10
C ALA A 34 -14.98 -0.65 -14.47
N LEU A 35 -13.79 -0.96 -15.03
CA LEU A 35 -12.90 -1.98 -14.47
C LEU A 35 -12.27 -1.54 -13.16
N LEU A 36 -11.93 -0.25 -13.03
CA LEU A 36 -11.41 0.31 -11.78
C LEU A 36 -12.48 0.25 -10.68
N ALA A 37 -13.75 0.54 -11.01
CA ALA A 37 -14.86 0.43 -10.06
C ALA A 37 -15.03 -1.01 -9.56
N GLU A 38 -14.98 -2.01 -10.44
CA GLU A 38 -15.03 -3.42 -10.02
C GLU A 38 -13.79 -3.81 -9.19
N MET A 39 -12.60 -3.33 -9.54
CA MET A 39 -11.39 -3.59 -8.77
C MET A 39 -11.48 -3.02 -7.35
N CYS A 40 -12.12 -1.86 -7.20
CA CYS A 40 -12.30 -1.15 -5.93
C CYS A 40 -13.56 -1.55 -5.17
N LYS A 41 -14.37 -2.47 -5.69
CA LYS A 41 -15.62 -2.91 -5.05
C LYS A 41 -15.29 -3.63 -3.74
N PRO A 42 -15.67 -3.07 -2.57
CA PRO A 42 -15.29 -3.64 -1.30
C PRO A 42 -16.17 -4.83 -0.95
N ILE A 43 -15.55 -5.99 -0.70
CA ILE A 43 -16.22 -7.16 -0.11
C ILE A 43 -15.70 -7.33 1.32
N SER A 44 -16.58 -7.32 2.30
CA SER A 44 -16.20 -7.53 3.71
C SER A 44 -15.49 -8.88 3.86
N ILE A 45 -14.39 -8.90 4.62
CA ILE A 45 -13.68 -10.14 4.94
C ILE A 45 -14.31 -10.91 6.11
N GLY A 46 -15.41 -10.40 6.70
CA GLY A 46 -16.17 -11.06 7.76
C GLY A 46 -15.47 -11.15 9.12
N ARG A 47 -14.32 -10.50 9.29
CA ARG A 47 -13.52 -10.52 10.53
C ARG A 47 -12.72 -9.23 10.71
N SER A 48 -12.29 -8.96 11.95
CA SER A 48 -11.33 -7.90 12.22
C SER A 48 -9.95 -8.21 11.61
N ALA A 49 -9.25 -7.18 11.14
CA ALA A 49 -7.87 -7.25 10.65
C ALA A 49 -6.91 -6.45 11.55
N GLY A 50 -7.25 -6.32 12.84
CA GLY A 50 -6.50 -5.55 13.82
C GLY A 50 -6.89 -4.06 13.84
N PRO A 51 -6.33 -3.27 14.78
CA PRO A 51 -6.75 -1.90 15.10
C PRO A 51 -6.35 -0.86 14.05
N PHE A 52 -5.71 -1.29 12.96
CA PHE A 52 -5.39 -0.42 11.83
C PHE A 52 -6.61 -0.18 10.95
N TYR A 53 -7.44 -1.20 10.75
CA TYR A 53 -8.63 -1.14 9.90
C TYR A 53 -9.88 -0.89 10.74
N ARG A 54 -10.81 -0.09 10.19
CA ARG A 54 -12.15 0.14 10.73
C ARG A 54 -13.15 -0.82 10.09
N LYS A 55 -13.16 -0.90 8.76
CA LYS A 55 -14.03 -1.83 8.01
C LYS A 55 -13.22 -2.62 6.98
N PRO A 56 -12.45 -3.63 7.43
CA PRO A 56 -11.57 -4.38 6.55
C PRO A 56 -12.39 -5.10 5.47
N SER A 57 -12.03 -4.82 4.23
CA SER A 57 -12.66 -5.32 3.02
C SER A 57 -11.59 -5.69 2.01
N TYR A 58 -11.97 -6.41 0.96
CA TYR A 58 -11.09 -6.80 -0.12
C TYR A 58 -11.79 -6.65 -1.47
N GLY A 59 -11.10 -6.04 -2.44
CA GLY A 59 -11.52 -5.94 -3.84
C GLY A 59 -10.72 -6.90 -4.71
N MET A 60 -10.56 -6.60 -6.00
CA MET A 60 -9.70 -7.43 -6.86
C MET A 60 -8.23 -7.08 -6.67
N GLY A 61 -7.55 -7.78 -5.76
CA GLY A 61 -6.12 -7.56 -5.48
C GLY A 61 -5.84 -6.31 -4.64
N LEU A 62 -6.85 -5.77 -3.95
CA LEU A 62 -6.74 -4.61 -3.07
C LEU A 62 -7.32 -4.95 -1.70
N MET A 63 -6.55 -4.66 -0.66
CA MET A 63 -7.03 -4.49 0.70
C MET A 63 -7.68 -3.12 0.78
N ILE A 64 -8.96 -3.08 1.14
CA ILE A 64 -9.78 -1.89 1.11
C ILE A 64 -10.34 -1.63 2.51
N ASP A 65 -10.34 -0.38 2.93
CA ASP A 65 -11.11 0.04 4.08
C ASP A 65 -11.88 1.33 3.74
N PRO A 66 -13.18 1.21 3.42
CA PRO A 66 -14.00 2.33 3.02
C PRO A 66 -14.24 3.33 4.16
N GLU A 67 -14.04 2.91 5.41
CA GLU A 67 -14.31 3.74 6.60
C GLU A 67 -13.02 4.26 7.26
N TRP A 68 -11.86 3.99 6.64
CA TRP A 68 -10.55 4.42 7.12
C TRP A 68 -10.43 5.96 7.27
N GLY A 69 -11.25 6.71 6.53
CA GLY A 69 -11.15 8.16 6.35
C GLY A 69 -10.45 8.51 5.04
N HIS A 70 -10.32 9.81 4.72
CA HIS A 70 -9.58 10.27 3.53
C HIS A 70 -10.09 9.72 2.18
N GLY A 71 -11.41 9.51 2.08
CA GLY A 71 -12.04 8.87 0.91
C GLY A 71 -11.80 7.37 0.81
N GLY A 72 -11.26 6.74 1.84
CA GLY A 72 -10.98 5.31 1.94
C GLY A 72 -9.49 4.99 1.86
N LEU A 73 -9.16 3.75 2.19
CA LEU A 73 -7.83 3.18 2.04
C LEU A 73 -7.86 2.10 0.96
N PHE A 74 -6.92 2.15 0.02
CA PHE A 74 -6.72 1.13 -1.01
C PHE A 74 -5.26 0.73 -1.04
N GLY A 75 -4.94 -0.52 -0.75
CA GLY A 75 -3.56 -0.93 -0.65
C GLY A 75 -3.36 -2.42 -0.78
N HIS A 76 -2.13 -2.86 -0.60
CA HIS A 76 -1.82 -4.27 -0.49
C HIS A 76 -0.49 -4.47 0.22
N GLY A 77 -0.42 -5.50 1.06
CA GLY A 77 0.81 -5.93 1.70
C GLY A 77 1.53 -6.98 0.88
N GLY A 78 2.85 -6.96 0.87
CA GLY A 78 3.66 -8.03 0.32
C GLY A 78 4.52 -8.64 1.40
N GLU A 79 4.68 -9.95 1.35
CA GLU A 79 5.57 -10.68 2.24
C GLU A 79 6.33 -11.72 1.42
N GLY A 80 7.61 -11.88 1.73
CA GLY A 80 8.45 -12.94 1.19
C GLY A 80 9.69 -13.13 2.07
N PRO A 81 10.46 -14.22 1.85
CA PRO A 81 11.68 -14.45 2.62
C PRO A 81 12.66 -13.28 2.55
N GLY A 82 12.90 -12.64 3.70
CA GLY A 82 13.76 -11.46 3.83
C GLY A 82 13.13 -10.13 3.43
N PHE A 83 11.83 -10.07 3.12
CA PHE A 83 11.18 -8.83 2.66
C PHE A 83 9.73 -8.69 3.14
N ASN A 84 9.37 -7.47 3.54
CA ASN A 84 7.99 -7.04 3.69
C ASN A 84 7.77 -5.75 2.93
N THR A 85 6.59 -5.60 2.32
CA THR A 85 6.21 -4.40 1.60
C THR A 85 4.80 -3.97 1.97
N TRP A 86 4.54 -2.69 1.79
CA TRP A 86 3.20 -2.14 1.85
C TRP A 86 3.07 -1.06 0.79
N ALA A 87 2.02 -1.13 -0.01
CA ALA A 87 1.66 -0.08 -0.96
C ALA A 87 0.24 0.40 -0.64
N LEU A 88 0.05 1.72 -0.66
CA LEU A 88 -1.15 2.40 -0.22
C LEU A 88 -1.45 3.55 -1.18
N TYR A 89 -2.73 3.74 -1.47
CA TYR A 89 -3.30 4.92 -2.07
C TYR A 89 -4.45 5.45 -1.19
N LEU A 90 -4.39 6.76 -0.92
CA LEU A 90 -5.43 7.54 -0.27
C LEU A 90 -5.94 8.55 -1.30
N PRO A 91 -7.23 8.50 -1.67
CA PRO A 91 -7.77 9.41 -2.68
C PRO A 91 -7.86 10.86 -2.18
N ASP A 92 -8.12 11.06 -0.87
CA ASP A 92 -8.29 12.39 -0.28
C ASP A 92 -7.60 12.52 1.09
N TYR A 93 -6.27 12.53 1.06
CA TYR A 93 -5.47 12.86 2.23
C TYR A 93 -5.24 14.38 2.32
N GLN A 94 -6.07 15.07 3.11
CA GLN A 94 -6.00 16.53 3.30
C GLN A 94 -6.15 17.31 1.99
N GLY A 95 -7.13 16.98 1.15
CA GLY A 95 -7.41 17.67 -0.10
C GLY A 95 -6.51 17.24 -1.27
N ARG A 96 -5.69 16.20 -1.10
CA ARG A 96 -4.85 15.65 -2.18
C ARG A 96 -4.77 14.13 -2.14
N ALA A 97 -4.64 13.54 -3.33
CA ALA A 97 -4.30 12.13 -3.45
C ALA A 97 -2.87 11.86 -2.95
N LEU A 98 -2.68 10.75 -2.24
CA LEU A 98 -1.40 10.35 -1.68
C LEU A 98 -1.15 8.85 -1.93
N ALA A 99 0.00 8.54 -2.53
CA ALA A 99 0.50 7.18 -2.63
C ALA A 99 1.73 7.00 -1.72
N ILE A 100 1.73 5.96 -0.89
CA ILE A 100 2.83 5.61 0.01
C ILE A 100 3.25 4.17 -0.29
N CYS A 101 4.56 3.95 -0.40
CA CYS A 101 5.12 2.61 -0.48
C CYS A 101 6.23 2.45 0.54
N ILE A 102 6.20 1.33 1.27
CA ILE A 102 7.18 0.96 2.28
C ILE A 102 7.80 -0.36 1.85
N PHE A 103 9.13 -0.42 1.89
CA PHE A 103 9.91 -1.61 1.58
C PHE A 103 10.86 -1.87 2.73
N CYS A 104 10.75 -3.06 3.31
CA CYS A 104 11.62 -3.54 4.36
C CYS A 104 12.43 -4.71 3.81
N ASN A 105 13.75 -4.68 3.99
CA ASN A 105 14.69 -5.75 3.64
C ASN A 105 14.87 -6.75 4.81
N THR A 106 13.79 -6.95 5.56
CA THR A 106 13.72 -7.92 6.65
C THR A 106 12.33 -8.54 6.65
N SER A 107 12.25 -9.80 7.04
CA SER A 107 10.97 -10.43 7.38
C SER A 107 10.51 -9.93 8.75
N MET A 108 9.24 -9.56 8.83
CA MET A 108 8.56 -9.10 10.03
C MET A 108 7.23 -9.84 10.14
N ALA A 109 6.77 -10.07 11.36
CA ALA A 109 5.44 -10.61 11.58
C ALA A 109 4.39 -9.58 11.13
N GLY A 110 3.72 -9.86 10.01
CA GLY A 110 2.69 -9.02 9.44
C GLY A 110 3.20 -7.84 8.59
N GLN A 111 2.27 -6.96 8.26
CA GLN A 111 2.50 -5.84 7.34
C GLN A 111 3.06 -4.62 8.10
N PRO A 112 3.91 -3.77 7.47
CA PRO A 112 4.47 -2.57 8.11
C PRO A 112 3.46 -1.41 8.25
N ILE A 113 2.20 -1.71 8.59
CA ILE A 113 1.08 -0.75 8.68
C ILE A 113 1.27 0.31 9.78
N TYR A 114 2.06 0.03 10.82
CA TYR A 114 2.36 1.01 11.86
C TYR A 114 3.29 2.12 11.34
N LEU A 115 4.25 1.79 10.47
CA LEU A 115 5.09 2.79 9.81
C LEU A 115 4.25 3.73 8.93
N VAL A 116 3.15 3.24 8.34
CA VAL A 116 2.21 4.07 7.59
C VAL A 116 1.55 5.10 8.50
N LYS A 117 1.05 4.69 9.67
CA LYS A 117 0.43 5.61 10.64
C LYS A 117 1.41 6.71 11.08
N ASP A 118 2.66 6.34 11.34
CA ASP A 118 3.68 7.30 11.75
C ASP A 118 4.08 8.25 10.62
N LEU A 119 4.24 7.75 9.39
CA LEU A 119 4.48 8.59 8.20
C LEU A 119 3.36 9.60 7.97
N LEU A 120 2.11 9.16 8.07
CA LEU A 120 0.96 10.04 7.92
C LEU A 120 0.91 11.10 9.02
N ARG A 121 1.23 10.74 10.27
CA ARG A 121 1.32 11.74 11.37
C ARG A 121 2.34 12.82 11.04
N VAL A 122 3.53 12.44 10.57
CA VAL A 122 4.60 13.38 10.21
C VAL A 122 4.20 14.26 9.01
N LEU A 123 3.60 13.66 7.98
CA LEU A 123 3.13 14.39 6.80
C LEU A 123 2.02 15.39 7.15
N GLY A 124 1.07 14.98 8.00
CA GLY A 124 -0.03 15.84 8.45
C GLY A 124 0.44 17.00 9.34
N ALA A 125 1.47 16.78 10.18
CA ALA A 125 2.06 17.81 11.02
C ALA A 125 2.93 18.83 10.24
N SER A 126 3.36 18.47 9.02
CA SER A 126 4.23 19.32 8.19
C SER A 126 3.46 20.32 7.32
N LEU A 127 2.14 20.14 7.16
CA LEU A 127 1.26 20.96 6.31
C LEU A 127 0.48 22.03 7.09
N THR A 128 0.61 22.08 8.42
CA THR A 128 0.02 23.08 9.31
C THR A 128 0.99 24.22 9.69
N ARG A 129 2.04 24.45 8.87
CA ARG A 129 2.94 25.60 9.00
C ARG A 129 2.62 26.68 8.00
#